data_AF-A0A4Q1B1C2-F1
#
_entry.id   AF-A0A4Q1B1C2-F1
#
_cell.length_a   1.000
_cell.length_b   1.000
_cell.length_c   1.000
_cell.angle_alpha   90.00
_cell.angle_beta   90.00
_cell.angle_gamma   90.00
#
_symmetry.space_group_name_H-M   'P 1'
#
loop_
_entity.id
_entity.type
_entity.pdbx_description
1 polymer ?
#
loop_
_entity_poly.entity_id
_entity_poly.type
_entity_poly.pdbx_seq_one_letter_code
_entity_poly.pdbx_strand_id
1 'polypeptide(L)'
;MFEEIERFVKARYKDAKEIKKYASEIASEIAERMEYGRKAAEYATLVFKLEMEKAKIDTSIKKMKTAKSEAQNNALSIQSDNPNIIYNNKKKLLLNKLNELTEKSEQAKNSIELCIRSANERKEYYQNKIFG
;
A
#
# COMPACT_ATOMS: atom_id res chain seq x y z
N MET A 1 -17.32 -53.86 -42.20
CA MET A 1 -15.97 -54.03 -41.62
C MET A 1 -15.12 -52.74 -41.74
N PHE A 2 -14.85 -52.20 -42.93
CA PHE A 2 -14.09 -50.94 -43.07
C PHE A 2 -14.79 -49.71 -42.47
N GLU A 3 -16.11 -49.59 -42.65
CA GLU A 3 -16.89 -48.45 -42.13
C GLU A 3 -16.97 -48.38 -40.59
N GLU A 4 -16.87 -49.54 -39.90
CA GLU A 4 -16.84 -49.60 -38.44
C GLU A 4 -15.47 -49.20 -37.89
N ILE A 5 -14.40 -49.64 -38.57
CA ILE A 5 -13.02 -49.22 -38.26
C ILE A 5 -12.87 -47.71 -38.47
N GLU A 6 -13.39 -47.18 -39.58
CA GLU A 6 -13.36 -45.74 -39.84
C GLU A 6 -14.12 -44.93 -38.78
N ARG A 7 -15.31 -45.40 -38.37
CA ARG A 7 -16.08 -44.78 -37.28
C ARG A 7 -15.33 -44.80 -35.96
N PHE A 8 -14.71 -45.94 -35.60
CA PHE A 8 -13.93 -46.06 -34.37
C PHE A 8 -12.71 -45.13 -34.36
N VAL A 9 -11.97 -45.06 -35.47
CA VAL A 9 -10.80 -44.17 -35.60
C VAL A 9 -11.21 -42.69 -35.53
N LYS A 10 -12.29 -42.29 -36.22
CA LYS A 10 -12.83 -40.93 -36.14
C LYS A 10 -13.29 -40.57 -34.73
N ALA A 11 -13.93 -41.49 -34.02
CA ALA A 11 -14.34 -41.30 -32.62
C ALA A 11 -13.13 -41.12 -31.70
N ARG A 12 -12.14 -42.01 -31.76
CA ARG A 12 -10.89 -41.90 -30.97
C ARG A 12 -10.11 -40.62 -31.26
N TYR A 13 -10.05 -40.18 -32.51
CA TYR A 13 -9.39 -38.93 -32.88
C TYR A 13 -10.16 -37.70 -32.38
N LYS A 14 -11.51 -37.76 -32.40
CA LYS A 14 -12.37 -36.73 -31.82
C LYS A 14 -12.15 -36.63 -30.31
N ASP A 15 -12.14 -37.75 -29.59
CA ASP A 15 -11.84 -37.79 -28.15
C ASP A 15 -10.46 -37.20 -27.85
N ALA A 16 -9.44 -37.56 -28.64
CA ALA A 16 -8.09 -37.01 -28.49
C ALA A 16 -8.04 -35.48 -28.75
N LYS A 17 -8.85 -34.97 -29.69
CA LYS A 17 -8.96 -33.52 -29.96
C LYS A 17 -9.66 -32.79 -28.82
N GLU A 18 -10.72 -33.37 -28.27
CA GLU A 18 -11.44 -32.83 -27.11
C GLU A 18 -10.56 -32.83 -25.85
N ILE A 19 -9.84 -33.91 -25.58
CA ILE A 19 -8.87 -33.99 -24.48
C ILE A 19 -7.80 -32.89 -24.59
N LYS A 20 -7.22 -32.70 -25.79
CA LYS A 20 -6.23 -31.63 -26.03
C LYS A 20 -6.82 -30.24 -25.80
N LYS A 21 -8.07 -30.01 -26.22
CA LYS A 21 -8.77 -28.74 -26.00
C LYS A 21 -8.95 -28.48 -24.50
N TYR A 22 -9.50 -29.43 -23.75
CA TYR A 22 -9.69 -29.28 -22.31
C TYR A 22 -8.36 -29.11 -21.56
N ALA A 23 -7.31 -29.85 -21.93
CA ALA A 23 -5.99 -29.68 -21.34
C ALA A 23 -5.43 -28.25 -21.57
N SER A 24 -5.65 -27.68 -22.75
CA SER A 24 -5.26 -26.31 -23.07
C SER A 24 -6.07 -25.26 -22.29
N GLU A 25 -7.37 -25.50 -22.10
CA GLU A 25 -8.24 -24.62 -21.30
C GLU A 25 -7.82 -24.62 -19.83
N ILE A 26 -7.60 -25.81 -19.24
CA ILE A 26 -7.09 -25.96 -17.87
C ILE A 26 -5.74 -25.28 -17.70
N ALA A 27 -4.80 -25.47 -18.63
CA ALA A 27 -3.49 -24.83 -18.56
C ALA A 27 -3.58 -23.29 -18.63
N SER A 28 -4.48 -22.77 -19.46
CA SER A 28 -4.72 -21.32 -19.57
C SER A 28 -5.32 -20.76 -18.28
N GLU A 29 -6.29 -21.47 -17.68
CA GLU A 29 -6.90 -21.08 -16.42
C GLU A 29 -5.89 -21.10 -15.26
N ILE A 30 -5.03 -22.12 -15.21
CA ILE A 30 -3.93 -22.20 -14.23
C ILE A 30 -2.97 -21.01 -14.41
N ALA A 31 -2.61 -20.68 -15.65
CA ALA A 31 -1.73 -19.54 -15.95
C ALA A 31 -2.35 -18.20 -15.50
N GLU A 32 -3.64 -18.02 -15.75
CA GLU A 32 -4.38 -16.83 -15.31
C GLU A 32 -4.43 -16.71 -13.79
N ARG A 33 -4.77 -17.80 -13.08
CA ARG A 33 -4.79 -17.85 -11.61
C ARG A 33 -3.41 -17.59 -11.01
N MET A 34 -2.33 -18.10 -11.62
CA MET A 34 -0.96 -17.80 -11.19
C MET A 34 -0.62 -16.31 -11.30
N GLU A 35 -1.04 -15.66 -12.39
CA GLU A 35 -0.81 -14.21 -12.57
C GLU A 35 -1.60 -13.38 -11.54
N TYR A 36 -2.83 -13.79 -11.19
CA TYR A 36 -3.56 -13.18 -10.08
C TYR A 36 -2.84 -13.35 -8.74
N GLY A 37 -2.29 -14.54 -8.46
CA GLY A 37 -1.44 -14.79 -7.30
C GLY A 37 -0.23 -13.85 -7.23
N ARG A 38 0.46 -13.66 -8.36
CA ARG A 38 1.61 -12.76 -8.47
C ARG A 38 1.21 -11.32 -8.15
N LYS A 39 0.12 -10.81 -8.74
CA LYS A 39 -0.38 -9.46 -8.49
C LYS A 39 -0.79 -9.26 -7.03
N ALA A 40 -1.48 -10.23 -6.43
CA ALA A 40 -1.83 -10.16 -5.01
C ALA A 40 -0.58 -10.03 -4.12
N ALA A 41 0.49 -10.78 -4.39
CA ALA A 41 1.75 -10.69 -3.66
C ALA A 41 2.47 -9.33 -3.84
N GLU A 42 2.41 -8.74 -5.03
CA GLU A 42 2.93 -7.39 -5.29
C GLU A 42 2.22 -6.34 -4.44
N TYR A 43 0.88 -6.36 -4.39
CA TYR A 43 0.12 -5.43 -3.55
C TYR A 43 0.34 -5.68 -2.06
N ALA A 44 0.51 -6.93 -1.62
CA ALA A 44 0.89 -7.24 -0.23
C ALA A 44 2.25 -6.61 0.14
N THR A 45 3.23 -6.70 -0.77
CA THR A 45 4.54 -6.07 -0.60
C THR A 45 4.44 -4.55 -0.56
N LEU A 46 3.58 -3.96 -1.39
CA LEU A 46 3.33 -2.52 -1.40
C LEU A 46 2.70 -2.05 -0.07
N VAL A 47 1.70 -2.77 0.44
CA VAL A 47 1.07 -2.48 1.74
C VAL A 47 2.12 -2.45 2.85
N PHE A 48 2.97 -3.48 2.93
CA PHE A 48 4.03 -3.55 3.93
C PHE A 48 4.98 -2.33 3.87
N LYS A 49 5.42 -1.94 2.67
CA LYS A 49 6.29 -0.77 2.48
C LYS A 49 5.60 0.53 2.93
N LEU A 50 4.33 0.70 2.58
CA LEU A 50 3.56 1.89 2.96
C LEU A 50 3.34 1.96 4.48
N GLU A 51 3.11 0.83 5.15
CA GLU A 51 3.00 0.76 6.61
C GLU A 51 4.31 1.17 7.30
N MET A 52 5.47 0.77 6.75
CA MET A 52 6.76 1.21 7.26
C MET A 52 6.95 2.74 7.13
N GLU A 53 6.58 3.33 6.00
CA GLU A 53 6.68 4.78 5.81
C GLU A 53 5.71 5.54 6.73
N LYS A 54 4.49 5.03 6.90
CA LYS A 54 3.52 5.56 7.87
C LYS A 54 4.11 5.60 9.29
N ALA A 55 4.75 4.52 9.73
CA ALA A 55 5.37 4.45 11.06
C ALA A 55 6.49 5.49 11.26
N LYS A 56 7.29 5.78 10.21
CA LYS A 56 8.29 6.85 10.24
C LYS A 56 7.66 8.24 10.39
N ILE A 57 6.55 8.47 9.70
CA ILE A 57 5.80 9.73 9.78
C ILE A 57 5.18 9.89 11.17
N ASP A 58 4.55 8.84 11.72
CA ASP A 58 4.01 8.84 13.08
C ASP A 58 5.08 9.19 14.12
N THR A 59 6.28 8.61 13.97
CA THR A 59 7.44 8.90 14.82
C THR A 59 7.86 10.37 14.71
N SER A 60 7.87 10.92 13.49
CA SER A 60 8.25 12.32 13.23
C SER A 60 7.22 13.29 13.81
N ILE A 61 5.93 13.02 13.63
CA ILE A 61 4.83 13.80 14.22
C ILE A 61 4.96 13.81 15.75
N LYS A 62 5.21 12.64 16.37
CA LYS A 62 5.41 12.55 17.82
C LYS A 62 6.56 13.44 18.29
N LYS A 63 7.73 13.37 17.63
CA LYS A 63 8.89 14.21 17.94
C LYS A 63 8.57 15.70 17.82
N MET A 64 7.86 16.11 16.77
CA MET A 64 7.48 17.52 16.60
C MET A 64 6.49 17.99 17.68
N LYS A 65 5.52 17.16 18.06
CA LYS A 65 4.59 17.45 19.17
C LYS A 65 5.32 17.56 20.51
N THR A 66 6.29 16.68 20.78
CA THR A 66 7.14 16.77 21.97
C THR A 66 7.98 18.05 21.97
N ALA A 67 8.69 18.35 20.88
CA ALA A 67 9.51 19.56 20.76
C ALA A 67 8.67 20.84 20.92
N LYS A 68 7.44 20.86 20.43
CA LYS A 68 6.49 21.95 20.63
C LYS A 68 6.15 22.14 22.12
N SER A 69 5.80 21.05 22.81
CA SER A 69 5.47 21.07 24.23
C SER A 69 6.65 21.57 25.08
N GLU A 70 7.86 21.06 24.83
CA GLU A 70 9.09 21.48 25.50
C GLU A 70 9.39 22.97 25.27
N ALA A 71 9.26 23.44 24.03
CA ALA A 71 9.48 24.84 23.69
C ALA A 71 8.43 25.78 24.35
N GLN A 72 7.21 25.31 24.57
CA GLN A 72 6.17 26.04 25.30
C GLN A 72 6.46 26.08 26.81
N ASN A 73 6.94 24.99 27.40
CA ASN A 73 7.24 24.88 28.83
C ASN A 73 8.51 25.63 29.27
N ASN A 74 9.48 25.84 28.36
CA ASN A 74 10.68 26.64 28.60
C ASN A 74 10.42 28.17 28.62
N ALA A 75 9.30 28.61 29.18
CA ALA A 75 9.03 30.02 29.45
C ALA A 75 9.86 30.45 30.68
N LEU A 76 11.13 30.80 30.45
CA LEU A 76 11.92 31.50 31.45
C LEU A 76 11.24 32.84 31.74
N SER A 77 10.70 32.97 32.95
CA SER A 77 10.29 34.24 33.56
C SER A 77 11.52 35.14 33.68
N ILE A 78 11.80 35.94 32.66
CA ILE A 78 12.88 36.93 32.71
C ILE A 78 12.24 38.31 32.57
N GLN A 79 12.05 38.93 33.73
CA GLN A 79 11.86 40.36 33.88
C GLN A 79 13.16 41.06 33.46
N SER A 80 13.19 41.69 32.29
CA SER A 80 13.95 42.91 31.97
C SER A 80 14.01 43.17 30.47
N ASP A 81 14.00 44.46 30.14
CA ASP A 81 13.68 45.00 28.84
C ASP A 81 14.80 44.85 27.78
N ASN A 82 14.38 44.53 26.56
CA ASN A 82 15.02 44.74 25.25
C ASN A 82 15.74 43.58 24.50
N PRO A 83 16.61 42.71 25.07
CA PRO A 83 17.12 41.51 24.37
C PRO A 83 16.03 40.45 24.11
N ASN A 84 14.92 40.56 24.84
CA ASN A 84 13.86 39.57 24.94
C ASN A 84 12.92 39.58 23.71
N ILE A 85 12.80 40.70 22.99
CA ILE A 85 11.85 40.83 21.86
C ILE A 85 12.34 40.00 20.65
N ILE A 86 13.61 40.13 20.26
CA ILE A 86 14.16 39.38 19.11
C ILE A 86 14.11 37.87 19.38
N TYR A 87 14.48 37.45 20.60
CA TYR A 87 14.41 36.05 21.02
C TYR A 87 12.98 35.51 20.98
N ASN A 88 12.02 36.22 21.58
CA ASN A 88 10.61 35.80 21.58
C ASN A 88 9.99 35.78 20.17
N ASN A 89 10.34 36.74 19.31
CA ASN A 89 9.92 36.74 17.91
C ASN A 89 10.48 35.54 17.14
N LYS A 90 11.77 35.23 17.32
CA LYS A 90 12.40 34.05 16.69
C LYS A 90 11.79 32.74 17.22
N LYS A 91 11.53 32.65 18.53
CA LYS A 91 10.83 31.52 19.15
C LYS A 91 9.43 31.33 18.55
N LYS A 92 8.65 32.40 18.44
CA LYS A 92 7.31 32.38 17.84
C LYS A 92 7.35 31.94 16.38
N LEU A 93 8.30 32.45 15.59
CA LEU A 93 8.50 32.05 14.19
C LEU A 93 8.79 30.54 14.07
N LEU A 94 9.71 30.02 14.90
CA LEU A 94 10.06 28.60 14.90
C LEU A 94 8.88 27.71 15.33
N LEU A 95 8.12 28.12 16.34
CA LEU A 95 6.91 27.41 16.76
C LEU A 95 5.84 27.37 15.66
N ASN A 96 5.63 28.47 14.96
CA ASN A 96 4.73 28.51 13.81
C ASN A 96 5.23 27.56 12.70
N LYS A 97 6.53 27.57 12.41
CA LYS A 97 7.09 26.67 11.40
C LYS A 97 6.94 25.20 11.77
N LEU A 98 7.11 24.87 13.05
CA LEU A 98 6.91 23.53 13.59
C LEU A 98 5.45 23.08 13.47
N ASN A 99 4.49 23.98 13.67
CA ASN A 99 3.06 23.70 13.45
C ASN A 99 2.79 23.37 11.99
N GLU A 100 3.25 24.22 11.06
CA GLU A 100 3.07 23.98 9.61
C GLU A 100 3.64 22.63 9.18
N LEU A 101 4.82 22.26 9.69
CA LEU A 101 5.46 20.98 9.37
C LEU A 101 4.71 19.79 9.98
N THR A 102 4.16 19.96 11.18
CA THR A 102 3.33 18.94 11.84
C THR A 102 2.06 18.69 11.04
N GLU A 103 1.35 19.76 10.65
CA GLU A 103 0.13 19.68 9.85
C GLU A 103 0.39 19.03 8.47
N LYS A 104 1.46 19.43 7.79
CA LYS A 104 1.87 18.81 6.52
C LYS A 104 2.18 17.32 6.68
N SER A 105 2.80 16.93 7.79
CA SER A 105 3.11 15.53 8.07
C SER A 105 1.85 14.72 8.39
N GLU A 106 0.87 15.31 9.07
CA GLU A 106 -0.44 14.71 9.28
C GLU A 106 -1.21 14.53 7.96
N GLN A 107 -1.15 15.51 7.06
CA GLN A 107 -1.71 15.38 5.71
C GLN A 107 -1.03 14.25 4.92
N ALA A 108 0.30 14.18 4.93
CA ALA A 108 1.05 13.10 4.27
C ALA A 108 0.70 11.72 4.84
N LYS A 109 0.53 11.62 6.16
CA LYS A 109 0.05 10.40 6.82
C LYS A 109 -1.33 9.99 6.28
N ASN A 110 -2.27 10.91 6.23
CA ASN A 110 -3.62 10.63 5.73
C ASN A 110 -3.59 10.16 4.26
N SER A 111 -2.73 10.75 3.43
CA SER A 111 -2.53 10.29 2.05
C SER A 111 -1.98 8.87 1.98
N ILE A 112 -1.01 8.51 2.82
CA ILE A 112 -0.47 7.15 2.88
C ILE A 112 -1.52 6.15 3.38
N GLU A 113 -2.36 6.52 4.35
CA GLU A 113 -3.46 5.67 4.82
C GLU A 113 -4.46 5.36 3.69
N LEU A 114 -4.77 6.33 2.84
CA LEU A 114 -5.58 6.12 1.63
C LEU A 114 -4.90 5.15 0.66
N CYS A 115 -3.60 5.31 0.41
CA CYS A 115 -2.83 4.41 -0.44
C CYS A 115 -2.82 2.97 0.11
N ILE A 116 -2.63 2.79 1.42
CA ILE A 116 -2.66 1.48 2.10
C ILE A 116 -4.02 0.82 1.89
N ARG A 117 -5.12 1.58 2.08
CA ARG A 117 -6.48 1.06 1.86
C ARG A 117 -6.67 0.59 0.41
N SER A 118 -6.35 1.43 -0.56
CA SER A 118 -6.49 1.07 -1.98
C SER A 118 -5.59 -0.09 -2.39
N ALA A 119 -4.38 -0.20 -1.84
CA ALA A 119 -3.51 -1.35 -2.09
C ALA A 119 -4.08 -2.64 -1.48
N ASN A 120 -4.69 -2.57 -0.30
CA ASN A 120 -5.39 -3.72 0.30
C ASN A 120 -6.62 -4.14 -0.51
N GLU A 121 -7.44 -3.20 -0.97
CA GLU A 121 -8.59 -3.48 -1.84
C GLU A 121 -8.16 -4.20 -3.13
N ARG A 122 -7.04 -3.78 -3.73
CA ARG A 122 -6.47 -4.43 -4.93
C ARG A 122 -5.89 -5.79 -4.63
N LYS A 123 -5.20 -5.95 -3.49
CA LYS A 123 -4.71 -7.26 -3.02
C LYS A 123 -5.87 -8.24 -2.89
N GLU A 124 -6.94 -7.85 -2.21
CA GLU A 124 -8.13 -8.68 -2.00
C GLU A 124 -8.84 -9.00 -3.31
N TYR A 125 -8.97 -8.03 -4.21
CA TYR A 125 -9.52 -8.25 -5.55
C TYR A 125 -8.78 -9.39 -6.27
N TYR A 126 -7.45 -9.35 -6.31
CA TYR A 126 -6.67 -10.40 -6.97
C TYR A 126 -6.70 -11.72 -6.21
N GLN A 127 -6.75 -11.71 -4.87
CA GLN A 127 -6.93 -12.92 -4.07
C GLN A 127 -8.25 -13.62 -4.39
N ASN A 128 -9.34 -12.86 -4.52
CA ASN A 128 -10.65 -13.41 -4.87
C ASN A 128 -10.66 -14.01 -6.28
N LYS A 129 -9.89 -13.44 -7.23
CA LYS A 129 -9.73 -13.97 -8.59
C LYS A 129 -8.90 -15.26 -8.68
N ILE A 130 -8.16 -15.64 -7.65
CA ILE A 130 -7.46 -16.92 -7.59
C ILE A 130 -8.43 -18.07 -7.35
N PHE A 131 -9.49 -17.83 -6.56
CA PHE A 131 -10.41 -18.86 -6.07
C PHE A 131 -11.79 -18.85 -6.74
N GLY A 132 -12.26 -17.68 -7.20
CA GLY A 132 -13.54 -17.53 -7.92
C GLY A 132 -13.39 -17.79 -9.41
#